data_AF-U9U4E5-F1
#
_entry.id   AF-U9U4E5-F1
#
_cell.length_a   1.000
_cell.length_b   1.000
_cell.length_c   1.000
_cell.angle_alpha   90.00
_cell.angle_beta   90.00
_cell.angle_gamma   90.00
#
_symmetry.space_group_name_H-M   'P 1'
#
loop_
_entity.id
_entity.type
_entity.pdbx_description
1 polymer ?
#
loop_
_entity_poly.entity_id
_entity_poly.type
_entity_poly.pdbx_seq_one_letter_code
_entity_poly.pdbx_strand_id
1 'polypeptide(L)'
;MHNQQEALDDDEIEAQDPFLVIIPNNTWINQYGMAAYNAVMDIFATNGMGQNQRRDRNSRHIFHFREIADLYSLRDRIKNNNLAPNAFCVSPDILNYYQLTFNLIAPNPPNLQQIPIGTAWIITKMGVTSSDYTEDRQFFYF
;
A
#
# COMPACT_ATOMS: atom_id res chain seq x y z
N MET A 1 19.99 -41.51 8.35
CA MET A 1 19.71 -40.75 7.12
C MET A 1 18.63 -39.75 7.51
N HIS A 2 19.05 -38.53 7.88
CA HIS A 2 18.18 -37.46 8.36
C HIS A 2 17.88 -36.56 7.17
N ASN A 3 16.60 -36.22 6.96
CA ASN A 3 16.05 -35.54 5.80
C ASN A 3 16.80 -34.23 5.50
N GLN A 4 17.62 -34.25 4.45
CA GLN A 4 18.14 -33.01 3.83
C GLN A 4 17.09 -32.35 2.94
N GLN A 5 16.02 -33.07 2.57
CA GLN A 5 14.95 -32.56 1.71
C GLN A 5 14.01 -31.59 2.46
N GLU A 6 13.65 -31.90 3.72
CA GLU A 6 12.75 -31.05 4.52
C GLU A 6 13.38 -29.71 4.92
N ALA A 7 14.70 -29.68 5.17
CA ALA A 7 15.41 -28.43 5.50
C ALA A 7 15.60 -27.50 4.28
N LEU A 8 15.69 -28.06 3.06
CA LEU A 8 15.80 -27.27 1.83
C LEU A 8 14.47 -26.63 1.43
N ASP A 9 13.35 -27.31 1.69
CA ASP A 9 12.00 -26.78 1.43
C ASP A 9 11.69 -25.63 2.41
N ASP A 10 12.06 -25.77 3.69
CA ASP A 10 11.86 -24.71 4.68
C ASP A 10 12.74 -23.48 4.39
N ASP A 11 14.03 -23.65 4.03
CA ASP A 11 14.94 -22.54 3.67
C ASP A 11 14.54 -21.81 2.37
N GLU A 12 13.90 -22.49 1.41
CA GLU A 12 13.37 -21.88 0.17
C GLU A 12 12.06 -21.10 0.44
N ILE A 13 11.32 -21.51 1.48
CA ILE A 13 10.14 -20.80 2.02
C ILE A 13 10.57 -19.62 2.94
N GLU A 14 11.71 -19.70 3.65
CA GLU A 14 12.07 -18.79 4.74
C GLU A 14 12.66 -17.42 4.34
N ALA A 15 12.81 -17.06 3.05
CA ALA A 15 13.35 -15.73 2.72
C ALA A 15 12.87 -15.16 1.38
N GLN A 16 11.59 -14.79 1.31
CA GLN A 16 11.10 -13.86 0.30
C GLN A 16 10.48 -12.64 0.98
N ASP A 17 11.29 -11.68 1.41
CA ASP A 17 10.79 -10.39 1.89
C ASP A 17 10.13 -9.64 0.71
N PRO A 18 8.79 -9.53 0.61
CA PRO A 18 8.21 -8.75 -0.47
C PRO A 18 8.44 -7.26 -0.23
N PHE A 19 8.51 -6.51 -1.32
CA PHE A 19 8.60 -5.06 -1.28
C PHE A 19 7.34 -4.44 -1.86
N LEU A 20 6.78 -3.45 -1.16
CA LEU A 20 5.84 -2.51 -1.74
C LEU A 20 6.64 -1.34 -2.29
N VAL A 21 6.45 -1.04 -3.57
CA VAL A 21 6.92 0.20 -4.18
C VAL A 21 5.72 1.09 -4.46
N ILE A 22 5.73 2.29 -3.88
CA ILE A 22 4.72 3.31 -4.15
C ILE A 22 5.30 4.29 -5.16
N ILE A 23 4.73 4.29 -6.36
CA ILE A 23 5.04 5.29 -7.38
C ILE A 23 4.12 6.49 -7.15
N PRO A 24 4.66 7.69 -6.86
CA PRO A 24 3.86 8.86 -6.50
C PRO A 24 2.93 9.30 -7.64
N ASN A 25 1.73 9.74 -7.27
CA ASN A 25 0.84 10.43 -8.20
C ASN A 25 1.08 11.94 -8.13
N ASN A 26 1.67 12.52 -9.17
CA ASN A 26 1.97 13.96 -9.22
C ASN A 26 0.71 14.83 -9.11
N THR A 27 -0.44 14.38 -9.61
CA THR A 27 -1.70 15.12 -9.46
C THR A 27 -2.12 15.20 -7.99
N TRP A 28 -1.97 14.10 -7.25
CA TRP A 28 -2.21 14.07 -5.82
C TRP A 28 -1.26 15.00 -5.07
N ILE A 29 0.04 14.95 -5.40
CA ILE A 29 1.05 15.82 -4.79
C ILE A 29 0.76 17.29 -5.10
N ASN A 30 0.32 17.63 -6.30
CA ASN A 30 -0.06 19.01 -6.65
C ASN A 30 -1.27 19.50 -5.84
N GLN A 31 -2.18 18.60 -5.45
CA GLN A 31 -3.37 18.94 -4.67
C GLN A 31 -3.07 19.07 -3.16
N TYR A 32 -2.26 18.19 -2.59
CA TYR A 32 -2.03 18.11 -1.13
C TYR A 32 -0.64 18.58 -0.68
N GLY A 33 0.30 18.68 -1.60
CA GLY A 33 1.68 19.06 -1.35
C GLY A 33 2.60 17.89 -0.96
N MET A 34 3.90 18.08 -1.18
CA MET A 34 4.94 17.10 -0.86
C MET A 34 5.05 16.79 0.64
N ALA A 35 4.76 17.77 1.50
CA ALA A 35 4.76 17.56 2.95
C ALA A 35 3.67 16.55 3.38
N ALA A 36 2.47 16.64 2.80
CA ALA A 36 1.39 15.69 3.05
C ALA A 36 1.74 14.30 2.49
N TYR A 37 2.35 14.23 1.30
CA TYR A 37 2.84 12.97 0.73
C TYR A 37 3.83 12.29 1.67
N ASN A 38 4.85 13.03 2.14
CA ASN A 38 5.85 12.50 3.07
C ASN A 38 5.23 12.03 4.38
N ALA A 39 4.23 12.74 4.92
CA ALA A 39 3.52 12.30 6.12
C ALA A 39 2.81 10.96 5.92
N VAL A 40 2.17 10.74 4.77
CA VAL A 40 1.57 9.43 4.44
C VAL A 40 2.64 8.35 4.30
N MET A 41 3.74 8.62 3.59
CA MET A 41 4.85 7.65 3.47
C MET A 41 5.47 7.33 4.84
N ASP A 42 5.55 8.31 5.75
CA ASP A 42 6.02 8.10 7.11
C ASP A 42 5.06 7.21 7.91
N ILE A 43 3.74 7.30 7.69
CA ILE A 43 2.75 6.35 8.27
C ILE A 43 2.99 4.94 7.73
N PHE A 44 3.13 4.79 6.41
CA PHE A 44 3.47 3.50 5.79
C PHE A 44 4.83 2.97 6.26
N ALA A 45 5.77 3.81 6.68
CA ALA A 45 7.07 3.37 7.16
C ALA A 45 7.07 2.96 8.65
N THR A 46 6.22 3.54 9.48
CA THR A 46 6.34 3.48 10.95
C THR A 46 5.17 2.80 11.65
N ASN A 47 3.99 2.73 11.04
CA ASN A 47 2.79 2.27 11.74
C ASN A 47 2.91 0.80 12.17
N GLY A 48 2.86 0.50 13.47
CA GLY A 48 3.04 -0.85 13.99
C GLY A 48 4.51 -1.30 14.12
N MET A 49 5.48 -0.41 13.86
CA MET A 49 6.89 -0.64 14.11
C MET A 49 7.28 -0.22 15.53
N GLY A 50 8.38 -0.79 16.06
CA GLY A 50 8.97 -0.33 17.32
C GLY A 50 9.55 1.08 17.23
N GLN A 51 9.93 1.67 18.37
CA GLN A 51 10.54 2.99 18.41
C GLN A 51 11.80 3.06 17.52
N ASN A 52 11.92 4.12 16.72
CA ASN A 52 13.00 4.34 15.74
C ASN A 52 13.14 3.26 14.65
N GLN A 53 12.17 2.35 14.52
CA GLN A 53 12.15 1.36 13.45
C GLN A 53 11.29 1.86 12.30
N ARG A 54 11.77 1.61 11.08
CA ARG A 54 11.07 1.91 9.85
C ARG A 54 11.25 0.79 8.85
N ARG A 55 10.18 0.47 8.12
CA ARG A 55 10.22 -0.56 7.08
C ARG A 55 10.73 -0.05 5.73
N ASP A 56 10.99 1.24 5.58
CA ASP A 56 11.36 1.86 4.29
C ASP A 56 12.84 2.24 4.15
N ARG A 57 13.64 2.00 5.20
CA ARG A 57 15.05 2.45 5.29
C ARG A 57 15.21 3.95 4.96
N ASN A 58 14.23 4.77 5.34
CA ASN A 58 14.12 6.21 5.03
C ASN A 58 13.96 6.56 3.54
N SER A 59 13.64 5.59 2.67
CA SER A 59 13.44 5.85 1.25
C SER A 59 12.13 6.59 0.95
N ARG A 60 11.08 6.40 1.75
CA ARG A 60 9.70 6.85 1.49
C ARG A 60 9.08 6.38 0.16
N HIS A 61 9.63 5.35 -0.45
CA HIS A 61 9.16 4.81 -1.73
C HIS A 61 9.10 3.29 -1.75
N ILE A 62 10.04 2.63 -1.06
CA ILE A 62 10.18 1.17 -1.03
C ILE A 62 10.00 0.72 0.41
N PHE A 63 9.03 -0.14 0.67
CA PHE A 63 8.69 -0.65 2.00
C PHE A 63 8.91 -2.16 2.03
N HIS A 64 9.66 -2.61 3.00
CA HIS A 64 10.07 -4.00 3.18
C HIS A 64 9.12 -4.72 4.14
N PHE A 65 8.70 -5.92 3.78
CA PHE A 65 7.86 -6.77 4.62
C PHE A 65 8.49 -8.15 4.73
N ARG A 66 8.10 -8.92 5.74
CA ARG A 66 8.47 -10.33 5.84
C ARG A 66 7.55 -11.18 4.96
N GLU A 67 6.27 -10.85 4.97
CA GLU A 67 5.24 -11.56 4.24
C GLU A 67 4.29 -10.60 3.52
N ILE A 68 3.66 -11.06 2.43
CA ILE A 68 2.64 -10.29 1.71
C ILE A 68 1.43 -10.02 2.62
N ALA A 69 1.13 -10.93 3.56
CA ALA A 69 0.08 -10.77 4.54
C ALA A 69 0.30 -9.54 5.44
N ASP A 70 1.54 -9.24 5.82
CA ASP A 70 1.88 -8.05 6.61
C ASP A 70 1.64 -6.76 5.83
N LEU A 71 1.95 -6.76 4.53
CA LEU A 71 1.71 -5.65 3.62
C LEU A 71 0.22 -5.32 3.53
N TYR A 72 -0.63 -6.33 3.36
CA TYR A 72 -2.08 -6.11 3.29
C TYR A 72 -2.68 -5.78 4.65
N SER A 73 -2.18 -6.39 5.73
CA SER A 73 -2.56 -6.04 7.10
C SER A 73 -2.23 -4.59 7.43
N LEU A 74 -1.10 -4.06 6.93
CA LEU A 74 -0.76 -2.64 7.05
C LEU A 74 -1.73 -1.77 6.25
N ARG A 75 -1.96 -2.09 4.96
CA ARG A 75 -2.91 -1.37 4.09
C ARG A 75 -4.26 -1.23 4.79
N ASP A 76 -4.81 -2.35 5.25
CA ASP A 76 -6.13 -2.41 5.88
C ASP A 76 -6.15 -1.65 7.20
N ARG A 77 -5.09 -1.72 8.00
CA ARG A 77 -4.97 -0.94 9.24
C ARG A 77 -4.93 0.57 8.98
N ILE A 78 -4.18 1.03 7.98
CA ILE A 78 -4.14 2.46 7.62
C ILE A 78 -5.50 2.91 7.10
N LYS A 79 -6.11 2.13 6.18
CA LYS A 79 -7.42 2.38 5.58
C LYS A 79 -8.54 2.40 6.63
N ASN A 80 -8.69 1.33 7.40
CA ASN A 80 -9.82 1.12 8.31
C ASN A 80 -9.75 2.00 9.57
N ASN A 81 -8.55 2.39 10.02
CA ASN A 81 -8.40 3.32 11.15
C ASN A 81 -8.26 4.78 10.70
N ASN A 82 -8.48 5.07 9.41
CA ASN A 82 -8.44 6.41 8.83
C ASN A 82 -7.13 7.18 9.13
N LEU A 83 -6.00 6.47 9.12
CA LEU A 83 -4.69 7.07 9.48
C LEU A 83 -4.15 7.97 8.37
N ALA A 84 -4.51 7.67 7.13
CA ALA A 84 -4.13 8.45 5.94
C ALA A 84 -5.38 8.73 5.08
N PRO A 85 -6.30 9.61 5.52
CA PRO A 85 -7.62 9.80 4.92
C PRO A 85 -7.58 10.15 3.42
N ASN A 86 -6.56 10.91 3.00
CA ASN A 86 -6.44 11.35 1.61
C ASN A 86 -5.63 10.37 0.74
N ALA A 87 -5.07 9.31 1.31
CA ALA A 87 -4.20 8.39 0.58
C ALA A 87 -4.97 7.39 -0.30
N PHE A 88 -6.17 7.04 0.15
CA PHE A 88 -7.08 6.10 -0.51
C PHE A 88 -8.18 6.87 -1.24
N CYS A 89 -8.63 6.34 -2.36
CA CYS A 89 -9.69 6.92 -3.16
C CYS A 89 -10.87 5.97 -3.30
N VAL A 90 -12.06 6.50 -3.55
CA VAL A 90 -13.22 5.67 -3.85
C VAL A 90 -12.99 4.93 -5.17
N SER A 91 -13.33 3.64 -5.21
CA SER A 91 -13.33 2.90 -6.48
C SER A 91 -14.33 3.53 -7.47
N PRO A 92 -14.09 3.42 -8.79
CA PRO A 92 -15.02 3.91 -9.80
C PRO A 92 -16.44 3.36 -9.62
N ASP A 93 -16.58 2.11 -9.15
CA ASP A 93 -17.88 1.49 -8.89
C ASP A 93 -18.62 2.17 -7.73
N ILE A 94 -17.91 2.49 -6.65
CA ILE A 94 -18.46 3.26 -5.52
C ILE A 94 -18.83 4.67 -5.99
N LEU A 95 -17.97 5.32 -6.77
CA LEU A 95 -18.25 6.65 -7.31
C LEU A 95 -19.52 6.63 -8.18
N ASN A 96 -19.67 5.65 -9.06
CA ASN A 96 -20.87 5.45 -9.89
C ASN A 96 -22.10 5.22 -9.01
N TYR A 97 -22.01 4.37 -7.98
CA TYR A 97 -23.11 4.16 -7.05
C TYR A 97 -23.54 5.47 -6.37
N TYR A 98 -22.60 6.26 -5.84
CA TYR A 98 -22.92 7.57 -5.24
C TYR A 98 -23.53 8.53 -6.25
N GLN A 99 -23.03 8.59 -7.49
CA GLN A 99 -23.58 9.46 -8.55
C GLN A 99 -25.00 9.06 -8.96
N LEU A 100 -25.31 7.77 -8.99
CA LEU A 100 -26.64 7.25 -9.34
C LEU A 100 -27.64 7.36 -8.18
N THR A 101 -27.17 7.34 -6.93
CA THR A 101 -28.03 7.33 -5.73
C THR A 101 -28.21 8.70 -5.08
N PHE A 102 -27.24 9.60 -5.20
CA PHE A 102 -27.36 10.97 -4.71
C PHE A 102 -27.76 11.91 -5.84
N ASN A 103 -28.90 12.59 -5.66
CA ASN A 103 -29.29 13.72 -6.51
C ASN A 103 -28.14 14.75 -6.56
N LEU A 104 -27.65 15.05 -7.77
CA LEU A 104 -26.61 16.05 -8.08
C LEU A 104 -26.90 17.48 -7.57
N ILE A 105 -28.07 17.70 -6.96
CA ILE A 105 -28.58 18.97 -6.44
C ILE A 105 -28.58 19.03 -4.91
N ALA A 106 -28.08 17.99 -4.22
CA ALA A 106 -27.90 18.04 -2.78
C ALA A 106 -26.95 19.20 -2.43
N PRO A 107 -27.30 20.08 -1.47
CA PRO A 107 -26.54 21.31 -1.21
C PRO A 107 -25.11 21.09 -0.71
N ASN A 108 -24.74 19.85 -0.32
CA ASN A 108 -23.40 19.46 0.08
C ASN A 108 -23.15 17.98 -0.30
N PRO A 109 -22.78 17.67 -1.56
CA PRO A 109 -22.34 16.32 -1.88
C PRO A 109 -21.07 15.98 -1.08
N PRO A 110 -20.88 14.73 -0.66
CA PRO A 110 -19.66 14.32 0.04
C PRO A 110 -18.44 14.57 -0.85
N ASN A 111 -17.40 15.19 -0.30
CA ASN A 111 -16.12 15.34 -0.99
C ASN A 111 -15.40 13.99 -0.96
N LEU A 112 -15.64 13.16 -1.98
CA LEU A 112 -15.02 11.86 -2.11
C LEU A 112 -13.63 12.03 -2.70
N GLN A 113 -12.61 11.43 -2.07
CA GLN A 113 -11.28 11.39 -2.64
C GLN A 113 -11.28 10.51 -3.90
N GLN A 114 -10.96 11.10 -5.05
CA GLN A 114 -11.02 10.40 -6.35
C GLN A 114 -9.64 10.04 -6.90
N ILE A 115 -8.57 10.60 -6.33
CA ILE A 115 -7.22 10.45 -6.84
C ILE A 115 -6.41 9.64 -5.82
N PRO A 116 -5.90 8.45 -6.13
CA PRO A 116 -5.05 7.73 -5.19
C PRO A 116 -3.71 8.46 -5.02
N ILE A 117 -3.07 8.29 -3.87
CA ILE A 117 -1.75 8.88 -3.60
C ILE A 117 -0.66 8.43 -4.58
N GLY A 118 -0.84 7.26 -5.19
CA GLY A 118 0.13 6.64 -6.05
C GLY A 118 -0.36 5.33 -6.64
N THR A 119 0.56 4.61 -7.29
CA THR A 119 0.36 3.24 -7.76
C THR A 119 1.19 2.30 -6.90
N ALA A 120 0.60 1.17 -6.51
CA ALA A 120 1.27 0.14 -5.72
C ALA A 120 1.84 -0.94 -6.65
N TRP A 121 3.13 -1.20 -6.53
CA TRP A 121 3.81 -2.32 -7.15
C TRP A 121 4.29 -3.26 -6.06
N ILE A 122 3.91 -4.52 -6.16
CA ILE A 122 4.33 -5.58 -5.24
C ILE A 122 5.41 -6.39 -5.94
N ILE A 123 6.55 -6.50 -5.27
CA ILE A 123 7.72 -7.22 -5.76
C ILE A 123 7.92 -8.42 -4.86
N THR A 124 7.84 -9.61 -5.44
CA THR A 124 8.10 -10.88 -4.74
C THR A 124 9.34 -11.52 -5.36
N LYS A 125 10.29 -11.91 -4.52
CA LYS A 125 11.46 -12.66 -5.00
C LYS A 125 10.98 -14.08 -5.31
N MET A 126 11.19 -14.60 -6.51
CA MET A 126 10.75 -15.95 -6.92
C MET A 126 11.89 -16.99 -6.86
N GLY A 127 13.12 -16.55 -6.58
CA GLY A 127 14.31 -17.38 -6.46
C GLY A 127 15.56 -16.53 -6.26
N VAL A 128 16.75 -17.13 -6.26
CA VAL A 128 18.01 -16.42 -5.96
C VAL A 128 18.26 -15.22 -6.89
N THR A 129 17.89 -15.33 -8.16
CA THR A 129 18.16 -14.33 -9.21
C THR A 129 16.92 -13.80 -9.92
N SER A 130 15.71 -14.19 -9.46
CA SER A 130 14.46 -13.85 -10.13
C SER A 130 13.46 -13.24 -9.16
N SER A 131 12.69 -12.28 -9.66
CA SER A 131 11.60 -11.63 -8.95
C SER A 131 10.43 -11.47 -9.88
N ASP A 132 9.23 -11.58 -9.34
CA ASP A 132 7.99 -11.20 -10.00
C ASP A 132 7.57 -9.80 -9.53
N TYR A 133 6.88 -9.08 -10.42
CA TYR A 133 6.49 -7.69 -10.22
C TYR A 133 5.06 -7.53 -10.71
N THR A 134 4.15 -7.21 -9.80
CA THR A 134 2.75 -6.97 -10.16
C THR A 134 2.28 -5.62 -9.67
N GLU A 135 1.54 -4.92 -10.52
CA GLU A 135 0.76 -3.75 -10.12
C GLU A 135 -0.48 -4.22 -9.35
N ASP A 136 -0.67 -3.72 -8.13
CA ASP A 136 -1.93 -3.89 -7.39
C ASP A 136 -2.82 -2.66 -7.61
N ARG A 137 -3.70 -2.78 -8.60
CA ARG A 137 -4.63 -1.72 -9.00
C ARG A 137 -5.72 -1.42 -7.97
N GLN A 138 -5.87 -2.23 -6.92
CA GLN A 138 -6.88 -2.05 -5.89
C GLN A 138 -6.29 -1.57 -4.56
N PHE A 139 -4.96 -1.51 -4.46
CA PHE A 139 -4.27 -1.21 -3.21
C PHE A 139 -4.69 0.11 -2.54
N PHE A 140 -4.92 1.16 -3.32
CA PHE A 140 -5.32 2.48 -2.83
C PHE A 140 -6.82 2.78 -3.00
N TYR A 141 -7.65 1.75 -3.18
CA TYR A 141 -9.08 1.93 -3.40
C TYR A 141 -9.93 1.46 -2.21
N PHE A 142 -11.06 2.15 -2.01
CA PHE A 142 -12.12 1.74 -1.10
C PHE A 142 -12.93 0.57 -1.64
#